data_AF-A0A2G2JWR2-F1
#
_entry.id   AF-A0A2G2JWR2-F1
#
_cell.length_a   1.000
_cell.length_b   1.000
_cell.length_c   1.000
_cell.angle_alpha   90.00
_cell.angle_beta   90.00
_cell.angle_gamma   90.00
#
_symmetry.space_group_name_H-M   'P 1'
#
loop_
_entity.id
_entity.type
_entity.pdbx_description
1 polymer ?
#
loop_
_entity_poly.entity_id
_entity_poly.type
_entity_poly.pdbx_seq_one_letter_code
_entity_poly.pdbx_strand_id
1 'polypeptide(L)' 'MEITVQTYYRWRQKYGGMQPAMAKQLKALQKENSRLKKVVVDQVLDMEILREAAQGNW' A
#
# COMPACT_ATOMS: atom_id res chain seq x y z
N MET A 1 -12.18 -38.53 -18.46
CA MET A 1 -11.29 -37.40 -18.11
C MET A 1 -11.52 -37.04 -16.65
N GLU A 2 -10.92 -37.79 -15.74
CA GLU A 2 -10.80 -37.35 -14.36
C GLU A 2 -9.54 -36.48 -14.26
N ILE A 3 -9.67 -35.18 -14.52
CA ILE A 3 -8.83 -34.25 -13.74
C ILE A 3 -9.42 -34.37 -12.34
N THR A 4 -8.90 -35.36 -11.61
CA THR A 4 -9.44 -35.86 -10.36
C THR A 4 -9.70 -34.68 -9.43
N VAL A 5 -10.85 -34.67 -8.78
CA VAL A 5 -11.25 -33.65 -7.80
C VAL A 5 -10.11 -33.30 -6.83
N GLN A 6 -9.28 -34.28 -6.47
CA GLN A 6 -8.02 -34.10 -5.73
C GLN A 6 -7.03 -33.10 -6.35
N THR A 7 -6.82 -33.14 -7.66
CA THR A 7 -5.97 -32.19 -8.39
C THR A 7 -6.55 -30.78 -8.29
N TYR A 8 -7.87 -30.62 -8.47
CA TYR A 8 -8.55 -29.33 -8.31
C TYR A 8 -8.43 -28.77 -6.88
N TYR A 9 -8.67 -29.58 -5.85
CA TYR A 9 -8.54 -29.16 -4.46
C TYR A 9 -7.08 -28.86 -4.07
N ARG A 10 -6.09 -29.58 -4.61
CA ARG A 10 -4.66 -29.28 -4.43
C ARG A 10 -4.28 -27.94 -5.06
N TRP A 11 -4.75 -27.65 -6.27
CA TRP A 11 -4.55 -26.34 -6.91
C TRP A 11 -5.22 -25.21 -6.14
N ARG A 12 -6.45 -25.42 -5.65
CA ARG A 12 -7.17 -24.44 -4.84
C ARG A 12 -6.49 -24.17 -3.50
N GLN A 13 -5.96 -25.18 -2.81
CA GLN A 13 -5.17 -24.96 -1.59
C GLN A 13 -3.86 -24.22 -1.89
N LYS A 14 -3.13 -24.64 -2.93
CA LYS A 14 -1.80 -24.10 -3.24
C LYS A 14 -1.85 -22.65 -3.74
N TYR A 15 -2.85 -22.31 -4.56
CA TYR A 15 -2.92 -21.00 -5.22
C TYR A 15 -4.13 -20.15 -4.82
N GLY A 16 -5.20 -20.77 -4.29
CA GLY A 16 -6.40 -20.05 -3.85
C GLY A 16 -6.22 -19.27 -2.55
N GLY A 17 -5.24 -19.61 -1.71
CA GLY A 17 -4.87 -18.85 -0.50
C GLY A 17 -3.86 -17.71 -0.76
N MET A 18 -3.07 -17.82 -1.83
CA MET A 18 -2.05 -16.83 -2.18
C MET A 18 -2.68 -15.53 -2.69
N GLN A 19 -3.77 -15.63 -3.46
CA GLN A 19 -4.52 -14.48 -3.99
C GLN A 19 -5.12 -13.58 -2.89
N PRO A 20 -5.87 -14.11 -1.90
CA PRO A 20 -6.37 -13.31 -0.77
C PRO A 20 -5.25 -12.71 0.10
N ALA A 21 -4.17 -13.44 0.35
CA ALA A 21 -3.05 -12.95 1.16
C ALA A 21 -2.29 -11.81 0.45
N MET A 22 -2.02 -11.95 -0.86
CA MET A 22 -1.43 -10.90 -1.69
C MET A 22 -2.34 -9.68 -1.75
N ALA A 23 -3.66 -9.86 -1.91
CA ALA A 23 -4.62 -8.75 -1.90
C ALA A 23 -4.64 -8.02 -0.55
N LYS A 24 -4.53 -8.75 0.58
CA LYS A 24 -4.43 -8.16 1.93
C LYS A 24 -3.14 -7.34 2.08
N GLN A 25 -2.01 -7.88 1.63
CA GLN A 25 -0.72 -7.18 1.65
C GLN A 25 -0.74 -5.93 0.76
N LEU A 26 -1.32 -6.02 -0.43
CA LEU A 26 -1.46 -4.90 -1.35
C LEU A 26 -2.32 -3.78 -0.74
N LYS A 27 -3.45 -4.12 -0.11
CA LYS A 27 -4.30 -3.14 0.59
C LYS A 27 -3.55 -2.48 1.76
N ALA A 28 -2.77 -3.24 2.52
CA ALA A 28 -1.97 -2.69 3.61
C ALA A 28 -0.90 -1.71 3.10
N LEU A 29 -0.18 -2.08 2.04
CA LEU A 29 0.80 -1.22 1.38
C LEU A 29 0.17 0.05 0.79
N GLN A 30 -1.00 -0.07 0.16
CA GLN A 30 -1.73 1.09 -0.36
C GLN A 30 -2.14 2.05 0.76
N LYS A 31 -2.65 1.52 1.88
CA LYS A 31 -3.01 2.34 3.05
C LYS A 31 -1.80 3.06 3.62
N GLU A 32 -0.67 2.36 3.75
CA GLU A 32 0.56 2.94 4.26
C GLU A 32 1.13 3.99 3.30
N ASN A 33 1.11 3.74 1.99
CA ASN A 33 1.53 4.70 0.98
C ASN A 33 0.70 6.00 1.04
N SER A 34 -0.62 5.89 1.19
CA SER A 34 -1.50 7.05 1.36
C SER A 34 -1.18 7.82 2.63
N ARG A 35 -0.91 7.13 3.74
CA ARG A 35 -0.50 7.75 5.01
C ARG A 35 0.82 8.50 4.85
N LEU A 36 1.81 7.86 4.24
CA LEU A 36 3.14 8.45 4.00
C LEU A 36 3.06 9.68 3.09
N LYS A 37 2.27 9.62 2.01
CA LYS A 37 2.06 10.77 1.12
C LYS A 37 1.51 11.97 1.87
N LYS A 38 0.52 11.75 2.76
CA LYS A 38 -0.03 12.84 3.58
C LYS A 38 1.05 13.47 4.46
N VAL A 39 1.82 12.65 5.18
CA VAL A 39 2.92 13.13 6.04
C VAL A 39 3.95 13.93 5.25
N VAL A 40 4.31 13.47 4.05
CA VAL A 40 5.26 14.18 3.18
C VAL A 40 4.71 15.54 2.76
N VAL A 41 3.43 15.61 2.36
CA VAL A 41 2.79 16.89 2.00
C VAL A 41 2.76 17.85 3.19
N ASP A 42 2.35 17.37 4.37
CA ASP A 42 2.31 18.18 5.59
C ASP A 42 3.71 18.73 5.94
N GLN A 43 4.75 17.88 5.85
CA GLN A 43 6.14 18.31 6.07
C GLN A 43 6.64 19.33 5.05
N VAL A 44 6.33 19.13 3.77
CA VAL A 44 6.71 20.08 2.71
C VAL A 44 6.06 21.43 2.95
N LEU A 45 4.77 21.45 3.33
CA LEU A 45 4.06 22.68 3.64
C LEU A 45 4.68 23.39 4.85
N ASP A 46 5.00 22.67 5.92
CA ASP A 46 5.69 23.25 7.09
C ASP A 46 7.05 23.86 6.71
N MET A 47 7.81 23.17 5.85
CA MET A 47 9.09 23.70 5.35
C MET A 47 8.91 24.96 4.50
N GLU A 48 7.88 25.02 3.65
CA GLU A 48 7.56 26.20 2.85
C GLU A 48 7.19 27.38 3.73
N ILE A 49 6.31 27.18 4.73
CA ILE A 49 5.93 28.22 5.69
C ILE A 49 7.16 28.75 6.44
N LEU A 50 8.01 27.85 6.94
CA LEU A 50 9.24 28.24 7.65
C LEU A 50 10.20 29.01 6.74
N ARG A 51 10.31 28.61 5.48
CA ARG A 51 11.15 29.30 4.50
C ARG A 51 10.61 30.69 4.19
N GLU A 52 9.30 30.84 3.99
CA GLU A 52 8.67 32.13 3.74
C GLU A 52 8.83 33.08 4.95
N ALA A 53 8.59 32.58 6.16
CA ALA A 53 8.81 33.33 7.39
C ALA A 53 10.27 33.76 7.56
N ALA A 54 11.23 32.89 7.21
CA ALA A 54 12.66 33.19 7.28
C ALA A 54 13.14 34.14 6.18
N GLN A 55 12.44 34.19 5.03
CA GLN A 55 12.79 35.08 3.93
C GLN A 55 12.47 36.56 4.23
N GLY A 56 11.64 36.83 5.24
CA GLY A 56 11.46 38.16 5.84
C GLY A 56 10.95 39.22 4.86
N ASN A 57 9.68 39.58 4.95
CA ASN A 57 9.21 40.85 4.41
C ASN A 57 9.72 41.99 5.31
N TRP A 58 10.92 42.49 5.01
CA TRP A 58 11.39 43.81 5.45
C TRP A 58 11.54 44.70 4.22
#